data_AF-A0A8M1GA09-F1
#
_entry.id   AF-A0A8M1GA09-F1
#
_cell.length_a   1.000
_cell.length_b   1.000
_cell.length_c   1.000
_cell.angle_alpha   90.00
_cell.angle_beta   90.00
_cell.angle_gamma   90.00
#
_symmetry.space_group_name_H-M   'P 1'
#
loop_
_entity.id
_entity.type
_entity.pdbx_description
1 polymer ?
#
loop_
_entity_poly.entity_id
_entity_poly.type
_entity_poly.pdbx_seq_one_letter_code
_entity_poly.pdbx_strand_id
1 'polypeptide(L)'
;MAARLAGVLLLLGLAARGPAPAAAAKMKVVEEPNAFGLNNPFLPQTSRLQPKRDPSPVSGPAHLFRLSGKCFSLVESTYKYEFCPFHNVTQHEQTFRWNAYSGILGIWHEWEISNNTFGGMWMRDGDSCRSRSRQSKVELTCGKSNRLAHVSEPSTCVYALTFETPLVCHPHSLLVYPALPPSLQRRWDRAEQDLADELITAQVRCGGNTPPAGRGAARSWRCPPHCLQGYNKLLRALFEDAGYLKTPQESESVPEGGAKVPAFQTLEDCSEAHRQLAKELRRLKSVLTQHGIPHTRPAETSSSEHVDPKTPTDGTAEQLRGDPGLRGNTL
;
A
#
# COMPACT_ATOMS: atom_id res chain seq x y z
N MET A 1 -98.97 27.58 -70.00
CA MET A 1 -98.19 26.64 -70.83
C MET A 1 -96.93 26.24 -70.07
N ALA A 2 -96.45 25.03 -70.35
CA ALA A 2 -95.28 24.31 -69.81
C ALA A 2 -94.10 25.19 -69.30
N ALA A 3 -93.29 24.80 -68.31
CA ALA A 3 -92.62 23.51 -68.24
C ALA A 3 -92.11 23.16 -66.83
N ARG A 4 -92.07 21.86 -66.57
CA ARG A 4 -91.28 21.20 -65.53
C ARG A 4 -89.80 21.18 -65.95
N LEU A 5 -88.88 21.14 -64.98
CA LEU A 5 -87.94 20.02 -64.73
C LEU A 5 -86.67 20.45 -63.97
N ALA A 6 -86.28 19.57 -63.03
CA ALA A 6 -84.94 19.24 -62.55
C ALA A 6 -84.10 20.40 -61.94
N GLY A 7 -83.65 20.36 -60.69
CA GLY A 7 -83.15 19.22 -59.94
C GLY A 7 -81.63 19.11 -60.15
N VAL A 8 -80.83 19.79 -59.30
CA VAL A 8 -79.45 19.40 -58.96
C VAL A 8 -79.17 19.89 -57.55
N LEU A 9 -79.12 18.94 -56.60
CA LEU A 9 -78.65 19.15 -55.24
C LEU A 9 -77.12 19.06 -55.27
N LEU A 10 -76.43 20.20 -55.24
CA LEU A 10 -74.96 20.25 -55.15
C LEU A 10 -74.53 20.11 -53.69
N LEU A 11 -74.23 18.87 -53.29
CA LEU A 11 -73.53 18.53 -52.05
C LEU A 11 -72.06 18.97 -52.19
N LEU A 12 -71.74 20.20 -51.78
CA LEU A 12 -70.37 20.64 -51.55
C LEU A 12 -69.91 20.10 -50.18
N GLY A 13 -69.22 18.96 -50.21
CA GLY A 13 -68.47 18.43 -49.09
C GLY A 13 -67.31 19.35 -48.75
N LEU A 14 -67.50 20.22 -47.75
CA LEU A 14 -66.41 20.92 -47.10
C LEU A 14 -65.70 19.92 -46.17
N ALA A 15 -64.56 19.44 -46.64
CA ALA A 15 -63.62 18.65 -45.87
C ALA A 15 -63.26 19.37 -44.58
N ALA A 16 -63.49 18.69 -43.45
CA ALA A 16 -63.04 19.12 -42.13
C ALA A 16 -61.51 19.31 -42.13
N ARG A 17 -61.07 20.55 -41.93
CA ARG A 17 -59.73 20.86 -41.43
C ARG A 17 -59.87 21.38 -40.01
N GLY A 18 -59.97 20.44 -39.06
CA GLY A 18 -59.70 20.77 -37.67
C GLY A 18 -58.28 21.34 -37.53
N PRO A 19 -58.01 22.24 -36.57
CA PRO A 19 -56.66 22.67 -36.28
C PRO A 19 -55.83 21.41 -35.94
N ALA A 20 -54.73 21.23 -36.65
CA ALA A 20 -53.77 20.18 -36.35
C ALA A 20 -53.38 20.30 -34.87
N PRO A 21 -53.38 19.21 -34.08
CA PRO A 21 -52.74 19.27 -32.79
C PRO A 21 -51.27 19.56 -33.07
N ALA A 22 -50.79 20.72 -32.63
CA ALA A 22 -49.36 20.96 -32.53
C ALA A 22 -48.80 19.78 -31.75
N ALA A 23 -47.98 18.96 -32.41
CA ALA A 23 -47.32 17.84 -31.77
C ALA A 23 -46.63 18.42 -30.53
N ALA A 24 -47.11 18.04 -29.35
CA ALA A 24 -46.42 18.30 -28.11
C ALA A 24 -45.06 17.61 -28.27
N ALA A 25 -44.05 18.40 -28.65
CA ALA A 25 -42.68 17.95 -28.65
C ALA A 25 -42.41 17.55 -27.20
N LYS A 26 -42.35 16.24 -26.94
CA LYS A 26 -41.84 15.72 -25.68
C LYS A 26 -40.39 16.18 -25.61
N MET A 27 -40.16 17.35 -25.03
CA MET A 27 -38.86 17.70 -24.49
C MET A 27 -38.61 16.70 -23.39
N LYS A 28 -37.93 15.61 -23.73
CA LYS A 28 -37.29 14.76 -22.74
C LYS A 28 -36.26 15.67 -22.09
N VAL A 29 -36.54 16.09 -20.86
CA VAL A 29 -35.52 16.64 -19.98
C VAL A 29 -34.33 15.70 -20.11
N VAL A 30 -33.20 16.22 -20.59
CA VAL A 30 -31.94 15.51 -20.47
C VAL A 30 -31.74 15.40 -18.98
N GLU A 31 -32.05 14.22 -18.43
CA GLU A 31 -31.57 13.85 -17.11
C GLU A 31 -30.08 14.20 -17.13
N GLU A 32 -29.68 15.06 -16.18
CA GLU A 32 -28.28 15.26 -15.85
C GLU A 32 -27.60 13.88 -15.89
N PRO A 33 -26.42 13.73 -16.49
CA PRO A 33 -25.74 12.45 -16.49
C PRO A 33 -25.27 12.15 -15.07
N ASN A 34 -26.21 11.73 -14.21
CA ASN A 34 -25.99 10.79 -13.13
C ASN A 34 -25.67 9.45 -13.79
N ALA A 35 -24.50 9.38 -14.40
CA ALA A 35 -23.90 8.17 -14.90
C ALA A 35 -22.53 8.01 -14.23
N PHE A 36 -22.58 7.70 -12.93
CA PHE A 36 -21.64 6.77 -12.33
C PHE A 36 -21.77 5.44 -13.06
N GLY A 37 -21.17 5.35 -14.26
CA GLY A 37 -21.05 4.15 -15.06
C GLY A 37 -19.91 3.26 -14.55
N LEU A 38 -20.02 2.80 -13.30
CA LEU A 38 -19.22 1.68 -12.82
C LEU A 38 -20.01 0.40 -13.13
N ASN A 39 -19.82 -0.16 -14.34
CA ASN A 39 -20.17 -1.51 -14.82
C ASN A 39 -20.68 -1.48 -16.27
N ASN A 40 -19.84 -1.04 -17.21
CA ASN A 40 -20.06 -1.37 -18.62
C ASN A 40 -18.92 -2.30 -19.08
N PRO A 41 -19.20 -3.57 -19.46
CA PRO A 41 -18.15 -4.53 -19.85
C PRO A 41 -17.53 -4.26 -21.23
N PHE A 42 -17.98 -3.23 -21.96
CA PHE A 42 -17.60 -2.99 -23.35
C PHE A 42 -16.98 -1.61 -23.63
N LEU A 43 -16.62 -0.84 -22.59
CA LEU A 43 -15.65 0.25 -22.73
C LEU A 43 -14.30 -0.30 -22.23
N PRO A 44 -13.18 -0.10 -22.94
CA PRO A 44 -11.89 -0.30 -22.31
C PRO A 44 -11.89 0.58 -21.07
N GLN A 45 -11.62 0.01 -19.89
CA GLN A 45 -11.37 0.78 -18.69
C GLN A 45 -10.22 1.72 -19.02
N THR A 46 -10.52 2.96 -19.43
CA THR A 46 -9.51 3.93 -19.80
C THR A 46 -8.71 4.23 -18.53
N SER A 47 -7.58 3.55 -18.45
CA SER A 47 -6.53 3.61 -17.44
C SER A 47 -7.01 3.65 -15.99
N ARG A 48 -7.33 2.49 -15.41
CA ARG A 48 -7.14 2.34 -13.96
C ARG A 48 -5.68 2.67 -13.69
N LEU A 49 -5.42 3.79 -13.00
CA LEU A 49 -4.06 4.25 -12.70
C LEU A 49 -3.28 3.07 -12.10
N GLN A 50 -2.18 2.68 -12.76
CA GLN A 50 -1.35 1.58 -12.29
C GLN A 50 -0.19 2.17 -11.47
N PRO A 51 -0.09 1.83 -10.17
CA PRO A 51 1.04 2.26 -9.36
C PRO A 51 2.33 1.62 -9.87
N LYS A 52 3.44 2.35 -9.79
CA LYS A 52 4.77 1.87 -10.20
C LYS A 52 5.27 0.71 -9.34
N ARG A 53 4.80 0.61 -8.10
CA ARG A 53 5.08 -0.48 -7.17
C ARG A 53 3.88 -0.75 -6.27
N ASP A 54 3.88 -1.90 -5.62
CA ASP A 54 2.92 -2.19 -4.56
C ASP A 54 3.14 -1.30 -3.32
N PRO A 55 2.06 -0.91 -2.63
CA PRO A 55 2.16 -0.18 -1.38
C PRO A 55 2.90 -1.01 -0.33
N SER A 56 3.57 -0.32 0.58
CA SER A 56 4.25 -0.98 1.69
C SER A 56 3.23 -1.68 2.60
N PRO A 57 3.62 -2.73 3.35
CA PRO A 57 2.71 -3.37 4.28
C PRO A 57 2.09 -2.36 5.25
N VAL A 58 0.85 -2.62 5.67
CA VAL A 58 0.15 -1.79 6.66
C VAL A 58 0.92 -1.90 7.99
N SER A 59 1.44 -0.79 8.48
CA SER A 59 2.22 -0.72 9.72
C SER A 59 1.87 0.56 10.50
N GLY A 60 2.24 0.61 11.78
CA GLY A 60 2.01 1.75 12.67
C GLY A 60 0.91 1.49 13.71
N PRO A 61 0.21 2.53 14.16
CA PRO A 61 -0.81 2.39 15.20
C PRO A 61 -2.00 1.53 14.75
N ALA A 62 -2.28 0.45 15.50
CA ALA A 62 -3.29 -0.53 15.13
C ALA A 62 -4.71 0.05 14.98
N HIS A 63 -5.05 1.10 15.72
CA HIS A 63 -6.34 1.76 15.63
C HIS A 63 -6.58 2.46 14.28
N LEU A 64 -5.53 2.78 13.52
CA LEU A 64 -5.64 3.36 12.18
C LEU A 64 -5.91 2.31 11.10
N PHE A 65 -5.67 1.02 11.35
CA PHE A 65 -5.81 -0.04 10.34
C PHE A 65 -7.24 -0.16 9.80
N ARG A 66 -8.24 0.28 10.57
CA ARG A 66 -9.66 0.37 10.13
C ARG A 66 -9.93 1.36 8.99
N LEU A 67 -8.95 2.21 8.68
CA LEU A 67 -8.98 3.13 7.56
C LEU A 67 -8.42 2.49 6.28
N SER A 68 -7.66 1.39 6.40
CA SER A 68 -7.18 0.64 5.25
C SER A 68 -8.35 0.10 4.43
N GLY A 69 -8.24 0.19 3.11
CA GLY A 69 -9.30 -0.19 2.17
C GLY A 69 -10.45 0.81 2.03
N LYS A 70 -10.40 1.96 2.72
CA LYS A 70 -11.36 3.06 2.54
C LYS A 70 -10.66 4.23 1.83
N CYS A 71 -11.39 4.90 0.95
CA CYS A 71 -10.88 6.04 0.20
C CYS A 71 -11.74 7.28 0.48
N PHE A 72 -11.08 8.42 0.62
CA PHE A 72 -11.70 9.70 0.95
C PHE A 72 -11.35 10.70 -0.13
N SER A 73 -12.38 11.34 -0.71
CA SER A 73 -12.18 12.31 -1.78
C SER A 73 -12.48 13.73 -1.34
N LEU A 74 -11.71 14.67 -1.88
CA LEU A 74 -11.89 16.11 -1.73
C LEU A 74 -11.81 16.73 -3.13
N VAL A 75 -12.80 17.54 -3.49
CA VAL A 75 -12.75 18.34 -4.70
C VAL A 75 -12.30 19.74 -4.31
N GLU A 76 -11.17 20.17 -4.84
CA GLU A 76 -10.62 21.49 -4.62
C GLU A 76 -10.29 22.13 -5.98
N SER A 77 -10.93 23.27 -6.26
CA SER A 77 -10.88 23.93 -7.57
C SER A 77 -11.36 23.00 -8.71
N THR A 78 -10.47 22.64 -9.64
CA THR A 78 -10.77 21.78 -10.80
C THR A 78 -10.30 20.33 -10.61
N TYR A 79 -9.73 19.99 -9.47
CA TYR A 79 -9.15 18.68 -9.21
C TYR A 79 -9.90 17.97 -8.09
N LYS A 80 -10.14 16.68 -8.30
CA LYS A 80 -10.60 15.74 -7.28
C LYS A 80 -9.39 14.95 -6.80
N TYR A 81 -9.05 15.13 -5.54
CA TYR A 81 -8.05 14.33 -4.85
C TYR A 81 -8.73 13.16 -4.16
N GLU A 82 -8.11 12.00 -4.21
CA GLU A 82 -8.57 10.81 -3.49
C GLU A 82 -7.40 10.23 -2.71
N PHE A 83 -7.61 10.05 -1.41
CA PHE A 83 -6.64 9.48 -0.50
C PHE A 83 -7.18 8.18 0.09
N CYS A 84 -6.43 7.10 -0.13
CA CYS A 84 -6.68 5.79 0.46
C CYS A 84 -5.55 5.48 1.46
N PRO A 85 -5.79 5.57 2.78
CA PRO A 85 -4.77 5.28 3.79
C PRO A 85 -4.12 3.91 3.57
N PHE A 86 -2.79 3.87 3.70
CA PHE A 86 -1.94 2.69 3.45
C PHE A 86 -1.93 2.15 2.00
N HIS A 87 -2.51 2.85 1.04
CA HIS A 87 -2.49 2.48 -0.38
C HIS A 87 -1.82 3.56 -1.23
N ASN A 88 -2.58 4.54 -1.71
CA ASN A 88 -2.09 5.58 -2.59
C ASN A 88 -2.90 6.88 -2.46
N VAL A 89 -2.36 7.94 -3.06
CA VAL A 89 -3.02 9.23 -3.27
C VAL A 89 -3.13 9.44 -4.78
N THR A 90 -4.32 9.78 -5.26
CA THR A 90 -4.58 10.07 -6.67
C THR A 90 -5.15 11.48 -6.86
N GLN A 91 -4.93 12.01 -8.05
CA GLN A 91 -5.49 13.27 -8.52
C GLN A 91 -6.21 13.03 -9.84
N HIS A 92 -7.43 13.54 -9.92
CA HIS A 92 -8.29 13.46 -11.11
C HIS A 92 -8.81 14.85 -11.46
N GLU A 93 -8.41 15.39 -12.60
CA GLU A 93 -8.99 16.61 -13.15
C GLU A 93 -10.47 16.37 -13.48
N GLN A 94 -11.34 17.28 -13.03
CA GLN A 94 -12.80 17.17 -13.21
C GLN A 94 -13.32 17.83 -14.49
N THR A 95 -12.43 18.31 -15.36
CA THR A 95 -12.85 18.96 -16.60
C THR A 95 -13.41 17.93 -17.58
N PHE A 96 -14.44 18.31 -18.35
CA PHE A 96 -15.04 17.44 -19.38
C PHE A 96 -14.16 17.33 -20.64
N ARG A 97 -12.84 17.34 -20.47
CA ARG A 97 -11.88 17.20 -21.57
C ARG A 97 -11.68 15.72 -21.82
N TRP A 98 -11.59 15.33 -23.09
CA TRP A 98 -11.31 13.95 -23.50
C TRP A 98 -9.94 13.44 -22.99
N ASN A 99 -9.04 14.36 -22.61
CA ASN A 99 -7.70 14.09 -22.08
C ASN A 99 -7.46 14.71 -20.69
N ALA A 100 -8.49 14.73 -19.83
CA ALA A 100 -8.37 15.21 -18.45
C ALA A 100 -7.24 14.48 -17.71
N TYR A 101 -6.39 15.22 -16.99
CA TYR A 101 -5.25 14.63 -16.30
C TYR A 101 -5.72 13.73 -15.14
N SER A 102 -5.17 12.51 -15.07
CA SER A 102 -5.34 11.61 -13.93
C SER A 102 -3.98 11.01 -13.57
N GLY A 103 -3.65 10.99 -12.30
CA GLY A 103 -2.34 10.50 -11.87
C GLY A 103 -2.19 10.19 -10.40
N ILE A 104 -1.10 9.48 -10.07
CA ILE A 104 -0.76 9.08 -8.71
C ILE A 104 0.20 10.12 -8.12
N LEU A 105 -0.17 10.71 -6.98
CA LEU A 105 0.66 11.69 -6.25
C LEU A 105 1.61 11.01 -5.26
N GLY A 106 1.37 9.75 -4.93
CA GLY A 106 2.25 8.93 -4.11
C GLY A 106 1.61 7.60 -3.70
N ILE A 107 2.46 6.66 -3.34
CA ILE A 107 2.15 5.30 -2.89
C ILE A 107 2.69 5.16 -1.46
N TRP A 108 1.93 4.49 -0.59
CA TRP A 108 2.28 4.32 0.82
C TRP A 108 3.68 3.72 1.00
N HIS A 109 4.55 4.48 1.67
CA HIS A 109 5.97 4.15 1.81
C HIS A 109 6.38 3.92 3.26
N GLU A 110 6.36 4.96 4.08
CA GLU A 110 6.85 4.91 5.46
C GLU A 110 6.19 5.99 6.33
N TRP A 111 6.34 5.85 7.65
CA TRP A 111 5.98 6.88 8.60
C TRP A 111 7.09 7.91 8.73
N GLU A 112 6.72 9.17 8.90
CA GLU A 112 7.61 10.17 9.46
C GLU A 112 7.54 10.08 10.99
N ILE A 113 8.66 9.83 11.64
CA ILE A 113 8.75 9.77 13.10
C ILE A 113 9.62 10.92 13.57
N SER A 114 9.06 11.76 14.45
CA SER A 114 9.76 12.87 15.10
C SER A 114 9.47 12.81 16.59
N ASN A 115 10.49 12.95 17.44
CA ASN A 115 10.35 12.93 18.90
C ASN A 115 9.53 11.74 19.43
N ASN A 116 9.76 10.52 18.91
CA ASN A 116 9.05 9.30 19.31
C ASN A 116 7.54 9.33 19.04
N THR A 117 7.09 10.20 18.13
CA THR A 117 5.70 10.32 17.68
C THR A 117 5.59 10.18 16.16
N PHE A 118 4.48 9.63 15.70
CA PHE A 118 4.14 9.57 14.27
C PHE A 118 3.72 10.98 13.81
N GLY A 119 4.58 11.65 13.03
CA GLY A 119 4.35 12.99 12.49
C GLY A 119 3.53 13.00 11.20
N GLY A 120 3.56 11.92 10.42
CA GLY A 120 2.78 11.82 9.19
C GLY A 120 3.10 10.60 8.36
N MET A 121 2.35 10.41 7.28
CA MET A 121 2.52 9.32 6.32
C MET A 121 3.24 9.85 5.08
N TRP A 122 4.39 9.28 4.75
CA TRP A 122 5.07 9.56 3.49
C TRP A 122 4.52 8.65 2.38
N MET A 123 4.04 9.28 1.32
CA MET A 123 3.59 8.65 0.09
C MET A 123 4.62 8.99 -1.00
N ARG A 124 5.38 8.01 -1.49
CA ARG A 124 6.47 8.21 -2.47
C ARG A 124 6.18 7.50 -3.78
N ASP A 125 7.06 7.61 -4.76
CA ASP A 125 6.99 6.86 -6.03
C ASP A 125 5.71 7.08 -6.84
N GLY A 126 5.15 8.30 -6.78
CA GLY A 126 4.06 8.70 -7.66
C GLY A 126 4.49 8.81 -9.13
N ASP A 127 3.61 9.39 -9.93
CA ASP A 127 3.85 9.62 -11.35
C ASP A 127 5.11 10.47 -11.58
N SER A 128 5.76 10.25 -12.72
CA SER A 128 6.99 10.95 -13.08
C SER A 128 6.72 12.44 -13.28
N CYS A 129 7.54 13.28 -12.65
CA CYS A 129 7.40 14.74 -12.65
C CYS A 129 8.78 15.38 -12.89
N ARG A 130 9.08 15.65 -14.17
CA ARG A 130 10.43 16.00 -14.65
C ARG A 130 11.48 14.96 -14.22
N SER A 131 12.31 15.28 -13.23
CA SER A 131 13.46 14.49 -12.77
C SER A 131 13.17 13.71 -11.49
N ARG A 132 12.00 13.88 -10.88
CA ARG A 132 11.63 13.19 -9.64
C ARG A 132 10.24 12.58 -9.78
N SER A 133 9.95 11.54 -9.01
CA SER A 133 8.58 11.06 -8.86
C SER A 133 7.81 12.02 -7.95
N ARG A 134 6.51 12.21 -8.21
CA ARG A 134 5.64 12.93 -7.27
C ARG A 134 5.67 12.24 -5.91
N GLN A 135 5.61 13.06 -4.87
CA GLN A 135 5.57 12.57 -3.49
C GLN A 135 4.60 13.42 -2.69
N SER A 136 3.94 12.80 -1.72
CA SER A 136 2.95 13.45 -0.88
C SER A 136 3.22 13.14 0.58
N LYS A 137 3.08 14.14 1.44
CA LYS A 137 3.09 13.97 2.90
C LYS A 137 1.67 14.13 3.43
N VAL A 138 1.17 13.13 4.14
CA VAL A 138 -0.16 13.19 4.75
C VAL A 138 -0.01 13.39 6.25
N GLU A 139 -0.51 14.50 6.76
CA GLU A 139 -0.59 14.80 8.17
C GLU A 139 -1.96 14.41 8.72
N LEU A 140 -1.97 13.69 9.85
CA LEU A 140 -3.19 13.24 10.51
C LEU A 140 -3.58 14.25 11.60
N THR A 141 -4.79 14.77 11.52
CA THR A 141 -5.30 15.77 12.47
C THR A 141 -6.59 15.28 13.13
N CYS A 142 -6.82 15.71 14.38
CA CYS A 142 -8.05 15.39 15.08
C CYS A 142 -9.25 16.06 14.39
N GLY A 143 -10.26 15.27 14.06
CA GLY A 143 -11.50 15.76 13.45
C GLY A 143 -12.73 14.98 13.88
N LYS A 144 -13.91 15.53 13.61
CA LYS A 144 -15.21 14.89 13.97
C LYS A 144 -15.54 13.69 13.09
N SER A 145 -15.02 13.65 11.87
CA SER A 145 -15.28 12.62 10.87
C SER A 145 -14.00 12.30 10.10
N ASN A 146 -13.95 11.11 9.48
CA ASN A 146 -12.84 10.73 8.59
C ASN A 146 -13.02 11.43 7.24
N ARG A 147 -12.19 12.43 6.94
CA ARG A 147 -12.22 13.12 5.64
C ARG A 147 -10.89 13.76 5.29
N LEU A 148 -10.63 13.89 3.99
CA LEU A 148 -9.54 14.71 3.49
C LEU A 148 -9.95 16.19 3.63
N ALA A 149 -9.24 16.94 4.46
CA ALA A 149 -9.62 18.29 4.86
C ALA A 149 -9.00 19.35 3.95
N HIS A 150 -7.74 19.19 3.56
CA HIS A 150 -7.03 20.14 2.71
C HIS A 150 -5.92 19.47 1.90
N VAL A 151 -5.66 19.97 0.69
CA VAL A 151 -4.55 19.55 -0.17
C VAL A 151 -3.82 20.79 -0.69
N SER A 152 -2.50 20.80 -0.59
CA SER A 152 -1.66 21.87 -1.13
C SER A 152 -0.44 21.31 -1.86
N GLU A 153 0.09 22.08 -2.82
CA GLU A 153 1.37 21.80 -3.50
C GLU A 153 2.40 22.86 -3.07
N PRO A 154 3.04 22.71 -1.89
CA PRO A 154 4.00 23.69 -1.39
C PRO A 154 5.26 23.83 -2.26
N SER A 155 5.63 22.79 -3.00
CA SER A 155 6.70 22.83 -3.99
C SER A 155 6.37 21.91 -5.14
N THR A 156 6.91 22.19 -6.33
CA THR A 156 6.57 21.44 -7.55
C THR A 156 6.78 19.93 -7.35
N CYS A 157 5.77 19.13 -7.66
CA CYS A 157 5.73 17.68 -7.49
C CYS A 157 5.72 17.17 -6.03
N VAL A 158 5.59 18.06 -5.04
CA VAL A 158 5.51 17.70 -3.61
C VAL A 158 4.21 18.23 -3.04
N TYR A 159 3.38 17.31 -2.56
CA TYR A 159 2.06 17.61 -2.04
C TYR A 159 2.02 17.46 -0.53
N ALA A 160 1.25 18.31 0.14
CA ALA A 160 0.94 18.20 1.55
C ALA A 160 -0.58 18.07 1.71
N LEU A 161 -0.99 16.99 2.37
CA LEU A 161 -2.40 16.66 2.60
C LEU A 161 -2.67 16.67 4.10
N THR A 162 -3.80 17.25 4.50
CA THR A 162 -4.29 17.19 5.87
C THR A 162 -5.51 16.26 5.91
N PHE A 163 -5.38 15.14 6.62
CA PHE A 163 -6.46 14.19 6.81
C PHE A 163 -7.01 14.31 8.23
N GLU A 164 -8.31 14.57 8.34
CA GLU A 164 -9.00 14.63 9.62
C GLU A 164 -9.56 13.26 9.99
N THR A 165 -9.34 12.84 11.24
CA THR A 165 -9.92 11.61 11.77
C THR A 165 -10.13 11.70 13.29
N PRO A 166 -11.25 11.17 13.83
CA PRO A 166 -11.46 11.07 15.27
C PRO A 166 -10.47 10.11 15.96
N LEU A 167 -9.77 9.27 15.20
CA LEU A 167 -8.89 8.22 15.73
C LEU A 167 -7.59 8.78 16.34
N VAL A 168 -7.18 9.98 15.92
CA VAL A 168 -5.96 10.65 16.40
C VAL A 168 -6.24 11.75 17.43
N CYS A 169 -7.48 11.85 17.92
CA CYS A 169 -7.86 12.89 18.88
C CYS A 169 -7.34 12.67 20.30
N HIS A 170 -6.95 11.45 20.66
CA HIS A 170 -6.38 11.18 21.97
C HIS A 170 -4.88 11.56 21.98
N PRO A 171 -4.36 12.24 23.02
CA PRO A 171 -2.96 12.70 23.05
C PRO A 171 -1.94 11.58 22.87
N HIS A 172 -2.29 10.34 23.22
CA HIS A 172 -1.41 9.19 23.10
C HIS A 172 -1.62 8.36 21.83
N SER A 173 -2.53 8.76 20.92
CA SER A 173 -2.81 8.01 19.69
C SER A 173 -1.60 7.90 18.77
N LEU A 174 -0.76 8.93 18.69
CA LEU A 174 0.37 8.97 17.76
C LEU A 174 1.73 8.67 18.42
N LEU A 175 1.74 8.15 19.65
CA LEU A 175 2.99 7.72 20.29
C LEU A 175 3.50 6.42 19.66
N VAL A 176 4.81 6.35 19.41
CA VAL A 176 5.44 5.17 18.80
C VAL A 176 5.55 4.02 19.79
N TYR A 177 5.95 4.30 21.04
CA TYR A 177 6.21 3.26 22.05
C TYR A 177 5.02 2.31 22.27
N PRO A 178 3.77 2.80 22.48
CA PRO A 178 2.61 1.91 22.65
C PRO A 178 2.20 1.16 21.38
N ALA A 179 2.58 1.66 20.19
CA ALA A 179 2.27 1.00 18.93
C ALA A 179 3.22 -0.18 18.62
N LEU A 180 4.40 -0.20 19.25
CA LEU A 180 5.39 -1.25 19.05
C LEU A 180 4.95 -2.61 19.64
N PRO A 181 5.33 -3.73 19.03
CA PRO A 181 5.11 -5.05 19.61
C PRO A 181 5.94 -5.23 20.90
N PRO A 182 5.52 -6.10 21.84
CA PRO A 182 6.18 -6.27 23.14
C PRO A 182 7.67 -6.64 23.05
N SER A 183 8.08 -7.35 22.01
CA SER A 183 9.49 -7.70 21.76
C SER A 183 10.35 -6.46 21.47
N LEU A 184 9.82 -5.52 20.68
CA LEU A 184 10.50 -4.28 20.35
C LEU A 184 10.42 -3.27 21.50
N GLN A 185 9.33 -3.23 22.25
CA GLN A 185 9.25 -2.42 23.49
C GLN A 185 10.37 -2.78 24.47
N ARG A 186 10.59 -4.08 24.76
CA ARG A 186 11.69 -4.52 25.63
C ARG A 186 13.08 -4.12 25.11
N ARG A 187 13.26 -4.10 23.79
CA ARG A 187 14.52 -3.64 23.16
C ARG A 187 14.69 -2.13 23.32
N TRP A 188 13.60 -1.38 23.22
CA TRP A 188 13.59 0.06 23.52
C TRP A 188 13.94 0.28 24.99
N ASP A 189 13.25 -0.38 25.92
CA ASP A 189 13.46 -0.23 27.36
C ASP A 189 14.92 -0.49 27.75
N ARG A 190 15.54 -1.50 27.12
CA ARG A 190 16.97 -1.79 27.29
C ARG A 190 17.85 -0.65 26.77
N ALA A 191 17.55 -0.11 25.60
CA ALA A 191 18.32 1.01 25.05
C ALA A 191 18.19 2.28 25.91
N GLU A 192 17.03 2.52 26.52
CA GLU A 192 16.86 3.61 27.51
C GLU A 192 17.70 3.36 28.76
N GLN A 193 17.67 2.14 29.29
CA GLN A 193 18.48 1.76 30.44
C GLN A 193 19.98 1.91 30.13
N ASP A 194 20.44 1.41 28.99
CA ASP A 194 21.83 1.53 28.56
C ASP A 194 22.25 2.99 28.38
N LEU A 195 21.33 3.88 27.95
CA LEU A 195 21.58 5.31 27.85
C LEU A 195 21.67 5.97 29.23
N ALA A 196 20.77 5.59 30.15
CA ALA A 196 20.76 6.09 31.53
C ALA A 196 22.00 5.64 32.32
N ASP A 197 22.48 4.43 32.06
CA ASP A 197 23.72 3.87 32.64
C ASP A 197 24.99 4.39 31.92
N GLU A 198 24.85 5.33 30.99
CA GLU A 198 25.92 5.93 30.17
C GLU A 198 26.74 4.92 29.35
N LEU A 199 26.19 3.72 29.11
CA LEU A 199 26.82 2.67 28.30
C LEU A 199 26.74 2.99 26.79
N ILE A 200 25.75 3.78 26.39
CA ILE A 200 25.61 4.30 25.03
C ILE A 200 25.49 5.83 25.03
N THR A 201 25.80 6.45 23.89
CA THR A 201 25.70 7.90 23.70
C THR A 201 24.52 8.25 22.81
N ALA A 202 23.97 9.46 22.95
CA ALA A 202 22.83 9.91 22.12
C ALA A 202 23.13 9.85 20.61
N GLN A 203 24.35 10.23 20.21
CA GLN A 203 24.85 10.16 18.84
C GLN A 203 26.01 9.18 18.75
N VAL A 204 26.22 8.58 17.57
CA VAL A 204 27.38 7.73 17.33
C VAL A 204 28.65 8.58 17.49
N ARG A 205 29.39 8.37 18.59
CA ARG A 205 30.75 8.90 18.74
C ARG A 205 31.74 7.82 18.33
N CYS A 206 32.26 7.93 17.11
CA CYS A 206 33.52 7.28 16.78
C CYS A 206 34.62 8.29 17.13
N GLY A 207 35.45 8.00 18.14
CA GLY A 207 36.56 8.86 18.51
C GLY A 207 37.46 9.11 17.31
N GLY A 208 37.56 10.37 16.88
CA GLY A 208 38.45 10.75 15.79
C GLY A 208 39.90 10.55 16.20
N ASN A 209 40.71 9.97 15.32
CA ASN A 209 42.17 9.95 15.42
C ASN A 209 42.70 11.40 15.39
N THR A 210 42.71 12.09 16.51
CA THR A 210 43.49 13.33 16.67
C THR A 210 44.69 13.01 17.52
N PRO A 211 45.91 12.90 16.94
CA PRO A 211 47.10 12.71 17.74
C PRO A 211 47.37 13.99 18.53
N PRO A 212 47.65 13.91 19.85
CA PRO A 212 48.13 15.06 20.57
C PRO A 212 49.47 15.51 19.97
N ALA A 213 49.59 16.81 19.68
CA ALA A 213 50.85 17.43 19.32
C ALA A 213 51.77 17.44 20.55
N GLY A 214 52.47 16.33 20.77
CA GLY A 214 53.35 16.14 21.93
C GLY A 214 54.31 14.98 21.69
N ARG A 215 55.60 15.31 21.57
CA ARG A 215 56.71 14.41 21.28
C ARG A 215 56.76 13.18 22.20
N GLY A 216 56.96 12.02 21.59
CA GLY A 216 57.75 10.93 22.16
C GLY A 216 57.07 10.06 23.22
N ALA A 217 56.23 9.12 22.78
CA ALA A 217 56.14 7.79 23.38
C ALA A 217 55.40 6.86 22.43
N ALA A 218 56.12 5.87 21.88
CA ALA A 218 55.52 4.72 21.22
C ALA A 218 54.76 3.90 22.26
N ARG A 219 53.47 4.17 22.42
CA ARG A 219 52.51 3.21 23.00
C ARG A 219 51.37 3.10 22.00
N SER A 220 51.02 1.86 21.67
CA SER A 220 49.98 1.57 20.69
C SER A 220 48.67 2.20 21.15
N TRP A 221 48.25 3.29 20.52
CA TRP A 221 46.88 3.77 20.64
C TRP A 221 46.01 2.83 19.80
N ARG A 222 45.73 1.65 20.36
CA ARG A 222 44.58 0.87 19.92
C ARG A 222 43.36 1.54 20.54
N CYS A 223 42.64 2.34 19.76
CA CYS A 223 41.22 2.50 20.01
C CYS A 223 40.58 1.10 19.92
N PRO A 224 39.77 0.67 20.91
CA PRO A 224 38.95 -0.53 20.77
C PRO A 224 38.02 -0.41 19.55
N PRO A 225 37.67 -1.52 18.88
CA PRO A 225 36.86 -1.53 17.65
C PRO A 225 35.37 -1.20 17.85
N HIS A 226 34.99 -0.64 18.99
CA HIS A 226 33.60 -0.38 19.32
C HIS A 226 33.31 1.12 19.16
N CYS A 227 32.86 1.52 17.97
CA CYS A 227 32.01 2.72 17.90
C CYS A 227 30.78 2.41 18.76
N LEU A 228 30.63 3.10 19.89
CA LEU A 228 29.44 2.99 20.73
C LEU A 228 28.23 3.29 19.83
N GLN A 229 27.31 2.33 19.78
CA GLN A 229 26.14 2.44 18.94
C GLN A 229 25.27 3.55 19.51
N GLY A 230 25.07 4.62 18.75
CA GLY A 230 24.29 5.77 19.20
C GLY A 230 22.84 5.38 19.43
N TYR A 231 22.23 5.85 20.52
CA TYR A 231 20.83 5.61 20.87
C TYR A 231 19.87 5.90 19.69
N ASN A 232 20.08 7.01 18.97
CA ASN A 232 19.27 7.34 17.78
C ASN A 232 19.41 6.31 16.65
N LYS A 233 20.59 5.69 16.49
CA LYS A 233 20.82 4.63 15.50
C LYS A 233 20.10 3.35 15.90
N LEU A 234 20.07 3.03 17.20
CA LEU A 234 19.33 1.90 17.74
C LEU A 234 17.82 2.07 17.55
N LEU A 235 17.28 3.26 17.87
CA LEU A 235 15.87 3.57 17.63
C LEU A 235 15.49 3.47 16.15
N ARG A 236 16.33 4.01 15.26
CA ARG A 236 16.09 3.89 13.82
C ARG A 236 16.02 2.43 13.37
N ALA A 237 16.97 1.60 13.79
CA ALA A 237 16.96 0.17 13.48
C ALA A 237 15.72 -0.53 14.06
N LEU A 238 15.26 -0.13 15.25
CA LEU A 238 14.04 -0.63 15.88
C LEU A 238 12.79 -0.27 15.06
N PHE A 239 12.72 0.95 14.52
CA PHE A 239 11.60 1.38 13.67
C PHE A 239 11.62 0.75 12.29
N GLU A 240 12.81 0.47 11.75
CA GLU A 240 12.99 -0.32 10.53
C GLU A 240 12.50 -1.77 10.76
N ASP A 241 12.89 -2.41 11.89
CA ASP A 241 12.41 -3.75 12.27
C ASP A 241 10.89 -3.79 12.50
N ALA A 242 10.29 -2.70 12.98
CA ALA A 242 8.84 -2.55 13.14
C ALA A 242 8.11 -2.31 11.80
N GLY A 243 8.84 -2.08 10.71
CA GLY A 243 8.29 -1.72 9.40
C GLY A 243 7.71 -0.30 9.34
N TYR A 244 8.11 0.60 10.24
CA TYR A 244 7.66 2.00 10.24
C TYR A 244 8.53 2.87 9.34
N LEU A 245 9.84 2.57 9.27
CA LEU A 245 10.80 3.24 8.40
C LEU A 245 11.33 2.27 7.35
N LYS A 246 11.67 2.79 6.17
CA LYS A 246 12.34 2.00 5.14
C LYS A 246 13.86 2.16 5.23
N THR A 247 14.56 1.10 4.90
CA THR A 247 16.03 1.16 4.83
C THR A 247 16.46 2.05 3.67
N PRO A 248 17.60 2.75 3.76
CA PRO A 248 18.06 3.63 2.68
C PRO A 248 18.17 2.96 1.30
N GLN A 249 18.51 1.66 1.26
CA GLN A 249 18.57 0.88 0.02
C GLN A 249 17.20 0.65 -0.64
N GLU A 250 16.11 0.70 0.14
CA GLU A 250 14.74 0.55 -0.36
C GLU A 250 14.11 1.91 -0.74
N SER A 251 14.66 3.01 -0.22
CA SER A 251 14.17 4.38 -0.43
C SER A 251 14.66 5.04 -1.73
N GLU A 252 15.72 4.52 -2.33
CA GLU A 252 16.09 4.85 -3.70
C GLU A 252 15.46 3.83 -4.64
N SER A 253 14.50 4.29 -5.45
CA SER A 253 14.08 3.56 -6.63
C SER A 253 15.29 3.42 -7.57
N VAL A 254 16.08 2.37 -7.37
CA VAL A 254 17.12 1.94 -8.29
C VAL A 254 16.43 1.62 -9.62
N PRO A 255 16.83 2.22 -10.76
CA PRO A 255 16.55 1.62 -12.05
C PRO A 255 17.27 0.27 -12.07
N GLU A 256 16.50 -0.82 -12.14
CA GLU A 256 16.92 -2.22 -12.26
C GLU A 256 18.44 -2.45 -12.33
N GLY A 257 19.04 -2.73 -11.18
CA GLY A 257 20.49 -2.87 -11.07
C GLY A 257 20.94 -3.50 -9.76
N GLY A 258 20.22 -4.50 -9.25
CA GLY A 258 20.58 -5.23 -8.02
C GLY A 258 20.26 -6.71 -8.18
N ALA A 259 21.32 -7.53 -8.29
CA ALA A 259 21.36 -9.00 -8.38
C ALA A 259 20.11 -9.65 -9.00
N LYS A 260 20.17 -9.92 -10.31
CA LYS A 260 19.22 -10.81 -10.98
C LYS A 260 19.07 -12.09 -10.16
N VAL A 261 17.92 -12.26 -9.50
CA VAL A 261 17.37 -13.59 -9.29
C VAL A 261 17.27 -14.17 -10.70
N PRO A 262 17.98 -15.25 -11.04
CA PRO A 262 17.91 -15.79 -12.38
C PRO A 262 16.46 -16.20 -12.63
N ALA A 263 15.77 -15.45 -13.50
CA ALA A 263 14.49 -15.88 -14.01
C ALA A 263 14.78 -17.08 -14.91
N PHE A 264 14.64 -18.29 -14.37
CA PHE A 264 14.78 -19.51 -15.14
C PHE A 264 13.60 -19.58 -16.12
N GLN A 265 13.91 -19.56 -17.42
CA GLN A 265 12.88 -19.57 -18.46
C GLN A 265 12.28 -20.97 -18.65
N THR A 266 12.98 -22.01 -18.19
CA THR A 266 12.57 -23.42 -18.26
C THR A 266 12.81 -24.15 -16.93
N LEU A 267 12.09 -25.25 -16.73
CA LEU A 267 12.22 -26.11 -15.54
C LEU A 267 13.61 -26.78 -15.51
N GLU A 268 14.14 -27.08 -16.68
CA GLU A 268 15.44 -27.68 -16.90
C GLU A 268 16.55 -26.75 -16.41
N ASP A 269 16.51 -25.46 -16.77
CA ASP A 269 17.49 -24.46 -16.34
C ASP A 269 17.49 -24.30 -14.80
N CYS A 270 16.31 -24.30 -14.19
CA CYS A 270 16.14 -24.24 -12.73
C CYS A 270 16.76 -25.46 -12.04
N SER A 271 16.51 -26.66 -12.59
CA SER A 271 17.02 -27.91 -12.04
C SER A 271 18.56 -28.01 -12.12
N GLU A 272 19.15 -27.53 -13.21
CA GLU A 272 20.60 -27.53 -13.40
C GLU A 272 21.28 -26.52 -12.46
N ALA A 273 20.71 -25.32 -12.35
CA ALA A 273 21.19 -24.32 -11.40
C ALA A 273 21.10 -24.79 -9.95
N HIS A 274 20.01 -25.48 -9.58
CA HIS A 274 19.88 -26.08 -8.25
C HIS A 274 20.96 -27.13 -7.99
N ARG A 275 21.25 -28.00 -8.98
CA ARG A 275 22.33 -28.99 -8.89
C ARG A 275 23.70 -28.33 -8.73
N GLN A 276 23.94 -27.22 -9.42
CA GLN A 276 25.19 -26.47 -9.35
C GLN A 276 25.36 -25.80 -7.97
N LEU A 277 24.29 -25.17 -7.47
CA LEU A 277 24.26 -24.55 -6.15
C LEU A 277 24.51 -25.58 -5.04
N ALA A 278 23.91 -26.77 -5.15
CA ALA A 278 24.12 -27.85 -4.19
C ALA A 278 25.59 -28.34 -4.15
N LYS A 279 26.28 -28.36 -5.30
CA LYS A 279 27.71 -28.69 -5.37
C LYS A 279 28.56 -27.63 -4.67
N GLU A 280 28.30 -26.35 -4.92
CA GLU A 280 29.01 -25.25 -4.24
C GLU A 280 28.76 -25.23 -2.74
N LEU A 281 27.53 -25.50 -2.29
CA LEU A 281 27.24 -25.62 -0.86
C LEU A 281 28.04 -26.74 -0.20
N ARG A 282 28.20 -27.89 -0.86
CA ARG A 282 29.07 -28.98 -0.34
C ARG A 282 30.53 -28.55 -0.29
N ARG A 283 31.02 -27.84 -1.32
CA ARG A 283 32.38 -27.31 -1.39
C ARG A 283 32.67 -26.33 -0.25
N LEU A 284 31.78 -25.34 -0.06
CA LEU A 284 31.89 -24.33 0.98
C LEU A 284 31.83 -24.94 2.38
N LYS A 285 30.94 -25.92 2.61
CA LYS A 285 30.89 -26.65 3.89
C LYS A 285 32.19 -27.39 4.17
N SER A 286 32.81 -28.02 3.16
CA SER A 286 34.12 -28.67 3.31
C SER A 286 35.19 -27.67 3.74
N VAL A 287 35.27 -26.51 3.08
CA VAL A 287 36.23 -25.44 3.40
C VAL A 287 36.00 -24.90 4.81
N LEU A 288 34.75 -24.60 5.19
CA LEU A 288 34.42 -24.11 6.53
C LEU A 288 34.81 -25.12 7.62
N THR A 289 34.63 -26.41 7.35
CA THR A 289 35.01 -27.49 8.26
C THR A 289 36.54 -27.62 8.37
N GLN A 290 37.26 -27.47 7.25
CA GLN A 290 38.73 -27.47 7.22
C GLN A 290 39.34 -26.32 8.03
N HIS A 291 38.68 -25.17 8.07
CA HIS A 291 39.12 -23.99 8.83
C HIS A 291 38.52 -23.90 10.25
N GLY A 292 37.77 -24.92 10.70
CA GLY A 292 37.21 -24.96 12.06
C GLY A 292 36.14 -23.91 12.34
N ILE A 293 35.45 -23.40 11.31
CA ILE A 293 34.43 -22.34 11.44
C ILE A 293 33.05 -23.00 11.64
N PRO A 294 32.40 -22.83 12.82
CA PRO A 294 31.09 -23.40 13.07
C PRO A 294 30.01 -22.70 12.22
N HIS A 295 29.17 -23.47 11.53
CA HIS A 295 28.06 -22.99 10.72
C HIS A 295 26.80 -23.84 10.96
N THR A 296 25.67 -23.19 11.28
CA THR A 296 24.38 -23.86 11.54
C THR A 296 23.55 -23.99 10.25
N ARG A 297 22.79 -25.08 10.13
CA ARG A 297 21.79 -25.24 9.04
C ARG A 297 20.59 -24.33 9.29
N PRO A 298 20.05 -23.63 8.27
CA PRO A 298 18.68 -23.13 8.31
C PRO A 298 17.70 -24.32 8.37
N ALA A 299 16.61 -24.17 9.13
CA ALA A 299 15.58 -25.20 9.26
C ALA A 299 14.83 -25.39 7.93
N GLU A 300 14.89 -26.60 7.37
CA GLU A 300 14.07 -27.02 6.23
C GLU A 300 12.69 -27.46 6.73
N THR A 301 11.64 -26.78 6.28
CA THR A 301 10.25 -27.21 6.37
C THR A 301 10.05 -28.48 5.55
N SER A 302 9.76 -29.61 6.19
CA SER A 302 9.49 -30.88 5.50
C SER A 302 8.13 -30.85 4.81
N SER A 303 8.14 -30.91 3.47
CA SER A 303 7.01 -31.30 2.65
C SER A 303 6.71 -32.80 2.85
N SER A 304 5.47 -33.12 3.22
CA SER A 304 4.95 -34.49 3.34
C SER A 304 4.83 -35.15 1.97
N GLU A 305 5.27 -36.40 1.90
CA GLU A 305 5.37 -37.24 0.70
C GLU A 305 4.03 -37.58 0.04
N HIS A 306 4.07 -37.68 -1.29
CA HIS A 306 3.10 -38.36 -2.14
C HIS A 306 3.06 -39.86 -1.84
N VAL A 307 1.85 -40.42 -1.75
CA VAL A 307 1.61 -41.87 -1.81
C VAL A 307 0.85 -42.14 -3.10
N ASP A 308 1.45 -42.93 -4.00
CA ASP A 308 0.85 -43.37 -5.25
C ASP A 308 -0.35 -44.33 -5.04
N PRO A 309 -1.33 -44.38 -5.96
CA PRO A 309 -2.52 -45.20 -5.82
C PRO A 309 -2.35 -46.60 -6.44
N LYS A 310 -2.78 -47.63 -5.68
CA LYS A 310 -3.04 -48.98 -6.20
C LYS A 310 -4.51 -49.35 -5.91
N THR A 311 -5.27 -49.57 -6.96
CA THR A 311 -6.60 -50.21 -6.94
C THR A 311 -6.41 -51.74 -6.83
N PRO A 312 -7.27 -52.46 -6.09
CA PRO A 312 -8.33 -53.21 -6.76
C PRO A 312 -9.69 -53.29 -6.01
N THR A 313 -10.70 -53.34 -6.86
CA THR A 313 -12.11 -53.78 -6.85
C THR A 313 -12.74 -54.55 -5.67
N ASP A 314 -14.01 -54.16 -5.45
CA ASP A 314 -15.23 -54.93 -5.14
C ASP A 314 -15.62 -55.27 -3.68
N GLY A 315 -16.93 -55.07 -3.38
CA GLY A 315 -17.59 -55.68 -2.23
C GLY A 315 -18.42 -54.79 -1.30
N THR A 316 -19.65 -54.47 -1.73
CA THR A 316 -20.91 -54.46 -0.93
C THR A 316 -21.19 -53.39 0.14
N ALA A 317 -22.44 -52.93 0.11
CA ALA A 317 -23.06 -51.89 0.90
C ALA A 317 -23.33 -52.26 2.38
N GLU A 318 -23.21 -51.28 3.28
CA GLU A 318 -24.11 -51.15 4.41
C GLU A 318 -24.27 -49.69 4.84
N GLN A 319 -25.52 -49.25 4.78
CA GLN A 319 -26.06 -48.00 5.29
C GLN A 319 -26.46 -48.23 6.75
N LEU A 320 -26.25 -47.25 7.64
CA LEU A 320 -26.87 -46.99 8.97
C LEU A 320 -25.81 -46.26 9.83
N ARG A 321 -26.08 -45.28 10.69
CA ARG A 321 -27.26 -44.51 11.12
C ARG A 321 -26.64 -43.38 11.98
N GLY A 322 -26.97 -42.13 11.74
CA GLY A 322 -26.51 -41.01 12.57
C GLY A 322 -27.28 -40.95 13.88
N ASP A 323 -26.57 -40.89 15.00
CA ASP A 323 -27.16 -40.60 16.31
C ASP A 323 -26.98 -39.11 16.67
N PRO A 324 -28.04 -38.43 17.13
CA PRO A 324 -28.04 -37.02 17.49
C PRO A 324 -27.58 -36.77 18.93
N GLY A 325 -27.03 -35.58 19.15
CA GLY A 325 -26.42 -35.13 20.39
C GLY A 325 -27.33 -35.14 21.63
N LEU A 326 -26.70 -35.47 22.75
CA LEU A 326 -27.24 -35.43 24.12
C LEU A 326 -27.62 -33.99 24.52
N ARG A 327 -28.89 -33.81 24.90
CA ARG A 327 -29.41 -32.66 25.65
C ARG A 327 -29.16 -32.86 27.14
N GLY A 328 -28.78 -31.79 27.83
CA GLY A 328 -28.53 -31.75 29.27
C GLY A 328 -29.78 -31.93 30.13
N ASN A 329 -29.55 -32.50 31.32
CA ASN A 329 -30.51 -32.65 32.40
C ASN A 329 -30.83 -31.31 33.06
N THR A 330 -32.12 -31.07 33.31
CA THR A 330 -32.60 -30.18 34.36
C THR A 330 -33.69 -30.93 35.12
N LEU A 331 -33.44 -31.06 36.44
CA LEU A 331 -34.31 -31.47 37.55
C LEU A 331 -34.74 -32.93 37.64
#